data_AF-A0AA37CJH9-F1
#
_entry.id   AF-A0AA37CJH9-F1
#
_cell.length_a   1.000
_cell.length_b   1.000
_cell.length_c   1.000
_cell.angle_alpha   90.00
_cell.angle_beta   90.00
_cell.angle_gamma   90.00
#
_symmetry.space_group_name_H-M   'P 1'
#
loop_
_entity.id
_entity.type
_entity.pdbx_description
1 polymer ?
#
loop_
_entity_poly.entity_id
_entity_poly.type
_entity_poly.pdbx_seq_one_letter_code
_entity_poly.pdbx_strand_id
1 'polypeptide(L)'
;MRKAALPLVVLVAFTAYTAFVMSQADQSLIQFGIELMSSLDTAQVVIDLYILAALASIWMYQDNKSRNKPFRAVAPYIIITAIFVSIGPLLYLVVRGFSKEHSAGET
;
A
#
# COMPACT_ATOMS: atom_id res chain seq x y z
N MET A 1 15.20 14.30 2.97
CA MET A 1 15.25 13.00 2.27
C MET A 1 15.11 11.80 3.19
N ARG A 2 15.56 11.81 4.46
CA ARG A 2 15.66 10.58 5.28
C ARG A 2 14.34 9.87 5.59
N LYS A 3 13.24 10.61 5.80
CA LYS A 3 11.96 10.02 6.27
C LYS A 3 11.12 9.41 5.15
N ALA A 4 11.25 9.91 3.92
CA ALA A 4 10.56 9.37 2.74
C ALA A 4 11.41 8.37 1.94
N ALA A 5 12.75 8.39 2.09
CA ALA A 5 13.66 7.57 1.29
C ALA A 5 13.38 6.07 1.43
N LEU A 6 13.25 5.55 2.65
CA LEU A 6 13.03 4.12 2.86
C LEU A 6 11.67 3.67 2.28
N PRO A 7 10.52 4.29 2.62
CA PRO A 7 9.25 3.95 1.98
C PRO A 7 9.29 4.06 0.46
N LEU A 8 10.00 5.06 -0.08
CA LEU A 8 10.11 5.26 -1.52
C LEU A 8 10.90 4.15 -2.20
N VAL A 9 12.05 3.77 -1.66
CA VAL A 9 12.87 2.68 -2.19
C VAL A 9 12.08 1.37 -2.16
N VAL A 10 11.41 1.07 -1.05
CA VAL A 10 10.58 -0.14 -0.93
C VAL A 10 9.41 -0.10 -1.89
N LEU A 11 8.72 1.04 -2.02
CA LEU A 11 7.62 1.22 -2.96
C LEU A 11 8.06 0.97 -4.40
N VAL A 12 9.16 1.59 -4.84
CA VAL A 12 9.66 1.47 -6.21
C VAL A 12 10.11 0.04 -6.48
N ALA A 13 10.91 -0.55 -5.59
CA ALA A 13 11.42 -1.90 -5.76
C ALA A 13 10.28 -2.94 -5.79
N PHE A 14 9.34 -2.86 -4.84
CA PHE A 14 8.22 -3.80 -4.76
C PHE A 14 7.24 -3.62 -5.92
N THR A 15 6.92 -2.38 -6.30
CA THR A 15 6.03 -2.13 -7.45
C THR A 15 6.66 -2.61 -8.76
N ALA A 16 7.97 -2.38 -8.96
CA ALA A 16 8.67 -2.88 -10.14
C ALA A 16 8.69 -4.41 -10.17
N TYR A 17 8.93 -5.06 -9.03
CA TYR A 17 8.87 -6.52 -8.94
C TYR A 17 7.47 -7.05 -9.22
N THR A 18 6.42 -6.46 -8.65
CA THR A 18 5.03 -6.82 -8.94
C THR A 18 4.71 -6.66 -10.42
N ALA A 19 5.13 -5.55 -11.06
CA ALA A 19 4.92 -5.35 -12.49
C ALA A 19 5.66 -6.41 -13.34
N PHE A 20 6.90 -6.74 -12.98
CA PHE A 20 7.67 -7.79 -13.65
C PHE A 20 7.02 -9.18 -13.52
N VAL A 21 6.57 -9.55 -12.30
CA VAL A 21 5.87 -10.82 -12.08
C VAL A 21 4.58 -10.86 -12.90
N MET A 22 3.80 -9.78 -12.91
CA MET A 22 2.54 -9.71 -13.66
C MET A 22 2.75 -9.67 -15.17
N SER A 23 3.86 -9.13 -15.68
CA SER A 23 4.16 -9.17 -17.12
C SER A 23 4.59 -10.56 -17.60
N GLN A 24 5.13 -11.39 -16.70
CA GLN A 24 5.56 -12.75 -17.00
C GLN A 24 4.46 -13.79 -16.71
N ALA A 25 3.43 -13.41 -15.95
CA ALA A 25 2.35 -14.32 -15.59
C ALA A 25 1.34 -14.45 -16.74
N ASP A 26 1.08 -15.69 -17.17
CA ASP A 26 0.02 -15.99 -18.15
C ASP A 26 -1.39 -15.80 -17.56
N GLN A 27 -1.51 -15.80 -16.23
CA GLN A 27 -2.77 -15.68 -15.53
C GLN A 27 -3.08 -14.27 -15.05
N SER A 28 -4.37 -13.94 -15.01
CA SER A 28 -4.83 -12.66 -14.46
C SER A 28 -4.64 -12.59 -12.94
N LEU A 29 -4.60 -11.36 -12.39
CA LEU A 29 -4.50 -11.13 -10.94
C LEU A 29 -5.65 -11.78 -10.16
N ILE A 30 -6.87 -11.77 -10.71
CA ILE A 30 -8.04 -12.40 -10.06
C ILE A 30 -7.87 -13.92 -10.05
N GLN A 31 -7.42 -14.50 -11.16
CA GLN A 31 -7.17 -15.94 -11.27
C GLN A 31 -6.10 -16.40 -10.27
N PHE A 32 -5.00 -15.64 -10.18
CA PHE A 32 -3.96 -15.85 -9.17
C PHE A 32 -4.53 -15.82 -7.75
N GLY A 33 -5.41 -14.86 -7.44
CA GLY A 33 -6.09 -14.79 -6.14
C GLY A 33 -6.98 -15.99 -5.84
N ILE A 34 -7.73 -16.48 -6.83
CA ILE A 34 -8.55 -17.70 -6.69
C ILE A 34 -7.67 -18.92 -6.46
N GLU A 35 -6.55 -19.04 -7.18
CA GLU A 35 -5.58 -20.12 -7.02
C GLU A 35 -4.98 -20.12 -5.61
N LEU A 36 -4.56 -18.96 -5.10
CA LEU A 36 -4.09 -18.83 -3.71
C LEU A 36 -5.15 -19.22 -2.68
N MET A 37 -6.43 -18.96 -2.95
CA MET A 37 -7.51 -19.35 -2.05
C MET A 37 -7.90 -20.83 -2.15
N SER A 38 -7.39 -21.55 -3.15
CA SER A 38 -7.75 -22.95 -3.40
C SER A 38 -7.00 -23.95 -2.49
N SER A 39 -5.95 -23.50 -1.79
CA SER A 39 -5.24 -24.28 -0.78
C SER A 39 -5.30 -23.60 0.59
N LEU A 40 -5.45 -24.39 1.66
CA LEU A 40 -5.68 -23.86 3.01
C LEU A 40 -4.50 -23.05 3.56
N ASP A 41 -3.29 -23.49 3.28
CA ASP A 41 -2.03 -22.85 3.68
C ASP A 41 -1.83 -21.49 3.00
N THR A 42 -2.04 -21.40 1.69
CA THR A 42 -1.96 -20.14 0.94
C THR A 42 -3.15 -19.23 1.25
N ALA A 43 -4.35 -19.77 1.44
CA ALA A 43 -5.53 -19.01 1.83
C ALA A 43 -5.35 -18.33 3.19
N GLN A 44 -4.72 -19.01 4.17
CA GLN A 44 -4.39 -18.42 5.47
C GLN A 44 -3.51 -17.16 5.31
N VAL A 45 -2.51 -17.21 4.43
CA VAL A 45 -1.62 -16.06 4.17
C VAL A 45 -2.39 -14.93 3.51
N VAL A 46 -3.25 -15.22 2.52
CA VAL A 46 -4.09 -14.19 1.89
C VAL A 46 -5.00 -13.52 2.91
N ILE A 47 -5.67 -14.29 3.77
CA ILE A 47 -6.54 -13.75 4.81
C ILE A 47 -5.76 -12.85 5.77
N ASP A 48 -4.59 -13.30 6.25
CA ASP A 48 -3.74 -12.51 7.14
C ASP A 48 -3.30 -11.18 6.49
N LEU A 49 -2.88 -11.22 5.21
CA LEU A 49 -2.51 -10.04 4.45
C LEU A 49 -3.67 -9.04 4.30
N TYR A 50 -4.89 -9.52 4.06
CA TYR A 50 -6.06 -8.65 3.95
C TYR A 50 -6.54 -8.09 5.30
N ILE A 51 -6.35 -8.83 6.40
CA ILE A 51 -6.53 -8.28 7.75
C ILE A 51 -5.53 -7.15 7.98
N LEU A 52 -4.26 -7.36 7.65
CA LEU A 52 -3.23 -6.33 7.75
C LEU A 52 -3.54 -5.13 6.84
N ALA A 53 -4.06 -5.35 5.63
CA ALA A 53 -4.49 -4.31 4.71
C ALA A 53 -5.63 -3.46 5.29
N ALA A 54 -6.60 -4.10 5.95
CA ALA A 54 -7.70 -3.42 6.61
C ALA A 54 -7.20 -2.57 7.79
N LEU A 55 -6.33 -3.13 8.62
CA LEU A 55 -5.70 -2.39 9.73
C LEU A 55 -4.88 -1.21 9.22
N ALA A 56 -4.10 -1.38 8.15
CA ALA A 56 -3.35 -0.30 7.53
C ALA A 56 -4.28 0.78 6.96
N SER A 57 -5.42 0.39 6.36
CA SER A 57 -6.43 1.33 5.85
C SER A 57 -7.08 2.15 6.97
N ILE A 58 -7.43 1.49 8.08
CA ILE A 58 -7.94 2.16 9.29
C ILE A 58 -6.88 3.13 9.84
N TRP A 59 -5.63 2.70 9.93
CA TRP A 59 -4.53 3.54 10.38
C TRP A 59 -4.34 4.78 9.48
N MET A 60 -4.31 4.61 8.15
CA MET A 60 -4.21 5.74 7.22
C MET A 60 -5.37 6.72 7.37
N TYR A 61 -6.59 6.20 7.57
CA TYR A 61 -7.77 7.02 7.82
C TYR A 61 -7.65 7.83 9.11
N GLN A 62 -7.25 7.17 10.22
CA GLN A 62 -7.06 7.82 11.51
C GLN A 62 -5.93 8.86 11.46
N ASP A 63 -4.80 8.55 10.82
CA ASP A 63 -3.69 9.50 10.64
C ASP A 63 -4.12 10.71 9.81
N ASN A 64 -4.86 10.49 8.72
CA ASN A 64 -5.40 11.57 7.90
C ASN A 64 -6.40 12.45 8.67
N LYS A 65 -7.30 11.83 9.46
CA LYS A 65 -8.26 12.52 10.31
C LYS A 65 -7.58 13.34 11.41
N SER A 66 -6.53 12.81 12.05
CA SER A 66 -5.75 13.51 13.08
C SER A 66 -5.10 14.81 12.58
N ARG A 67 -4.95 14.93 11.25
CA ARG A 67 -4.35 16.08 10.56
C ARG A 67 -5.40 16.99 9.92
N ASN A 68 -6.68 16.85 10.27
CA ASN A 68 -7.81 17.61 9.73
C ASN A 68 -7.93 17.56 8.19
N LYS A 69 -7.45 16.48 7.57
CA LYS A 69 -7.55 16.29 6.11
C LYS A 69 -8.87 15.59 5.73
N PRO A 70 -9.48 15.94 4.59
CA PRO A 70 -10.72 15.30 4.15
C PRO A 70 -10.48 13.82 3.80
N PHE A 71 -11.51 12.99 3.91
CA PHE A 71 -11.46 11.57 3.55
C PHE A 71 -11.01 11.33 2.10
N ARG A 72 -11.39 12.23 1.18
CA ARG A 72 -10.97 12.17 -0.23
C ARG A 72 -9.44 12.19 -0.39
N ALA A 73 -8.70 12.74 0.57
CA ALA A 73 -7.24 12.72 0.54
C ALA A 73 -6.67 11.32 0.82
N VAL A 74 -7.37 10.46 1.56
CA VAL A 74 -6.90 9.10 1.88
C VAL A 74 -7.50 8.02 0.97
N ALA A 75 -8.65 8.28 0.37
CA ALA A 75 -9.40 7.31 -0.45
C ALA A 75 -8.58 6.64 -1.57
N PRO A 76 -7.73 7.36 -2.35
CA PRO A 76 -6.91 6.72 -3.39
C PRO A 76 -5.97 5.65 -2.84
N TYR A 77 -5.35 5.90 -1.68
CA TYR A 77 -4.43 4.93 -1.07
C TYR A 77 -5.18 3.68 -0.57
N ILE A 78 -6.40 3.84 -0.04
CA ILE A 78 -7.25 2.71 0.38
C ILE A 78 -7.65 1.85 -0.83
N ILE A 79 -8.03 2.49 -1.95
CA ILE A 79 -8.38 1.77 -3.19
C ILE A 79 -7.18 0.97 -3.71
N ILE A 80 -5.99 1.57 -3.74
CA ILE A 80 -4.76 0.88 -4.14
C ILE A 80 -4.44 -0.27 -3.15
N THR A 81 -4.66 -0.07 -1.85
CA THR A 81 -4.47 -1.09 -0.80
C THR A 81 -5.40 -2.28 -1.01
N ALA A 82 -6.64 -2.07 -1.43
CA ALA A 82 -7.59 -3.17 -1.65
C ALA A 82 -7.14 -4.13 -2.78
N ILE A 83 -6.40 -3.61 -3.76
CA ILE A 83 -5.94 -4.38 -4.93
C ILE A 83 -4.52 -4.92 -4.71
N PHE A 84 -3.62 -4.08 -4.21
CA PHE A 84 -2.19 -4.37 -4.15
C PHE A 84 -1.63 -4.46 -2.73
N VAL A 85 -2.49 -4.41 -1.71
CA VAL A 85 -2.16 -4.58 -0.28
C VAL A 85 -1.08 -3.59 0.16
N SER A 86 0.20 -3.94 0.04
CA SER A 86 1.34 -3.16 0.53
C SER A 86 1.62 -1.87 -0.26
N ILE A 87 1.23 -1.77 -1.55
CA ILE A 87 1.54 -0.58 -2.36
C ILE A 87 0.84 0.68 -1.83
N GLY A 88 -0.41 0.57 -1.38
CA GLY A 88 -1.20 1.71 -0.91
C GLY A 88 -0.61 2.39 0.35
N PRO A 89 -0.32 1.66 1.43
CA PRO A 89 0.29 2.22 2.64
C PRO A 89 1.71 2.75 2.40
N LEU A 90 2.50 2.08 1.55
CA LEU A 90 3.83 2.56 1.16
C LEU A 90 3.74 3.91 0.42
N LEU A 91 2.83 4.02 -0.55
CA LEU A 91 2.60 5.28 -1.26
C LEU A 91 2.12 6.39 -0.31
N TYR A 92 1.22 6.07 0.63
CA TYR A 92 0.78 7.01 1.66
C TYR A 92 1.96 7.52 2.51
N LEU A 93 2.84 6.63 2.96
CA LEU A 93 4.03 6.98 3.74
C LEU A 93 5.00 7.87 2.95
N VAL A 94 5.21 7.60 1.66
CA VAL A 94 6.05 8.41 0.77
C VAL A 94 5.51 9.83 0.66
N VAL A 95 4.24 9.99 0.26
CA VAL A 95 3.61 11.31 0.09
C VAL A 95 3.59 12.09 1.39
N ARG A 96 3.28 11.41 2.50
CA ARG A 96 3.33 12.00 3.84
C ARG A 96 4.74 12.44 4.21
N GLY A 97 5.75 11.62 3.94
CA GLY A 97 7.15 11.88 4.24
C GLY A 97 7.65 13.16 3.55
N PHE A 98 7.31 13.33 2.27
CA PHE A 98 7.63 14.56 1.53
C PHE A 98 6.89 15.79 2.03
N SER A 99 5.58 15.66 2.33
CA SER A 99 4.79 16.78 2.86
C SER A 99 5.34 17.34 4.18
N LYS A 100 5.82 16.46 5.07
CA LYS A 100 6.37 16.85 6.37
C LYS A 100 7.73 17.55 6.24
N GLU A 101 8.47 17.25 5.19
CA GLU A 101 9.79 17.82 4.94
C GLU A 101 9.71 19.20 4.28
N HIS A 102 8.73 19.40 3.39
CA HIS A 102 8.44 20.71 2.82
C HIS A 102 8.13 21.74 3.91
N SER A 103 7.24 21.41 4.86
CA SER A 103 6.91 22.30 5.99
C SER A 103 8.06 22.53 6.98
N ALA A 104 9.14 21.75 6.94
CA ALA A 104 10.30 21.91 7.82
C ALA A 104 11.45 22.69 7.16
N GLY A 105 11.41 22.92 5.84
CA GLY A 105 12.37 23.74 5.11
C GLY A 105 11.95 25.20 4.97
N GLU A 106 10.73 25.55 5.40
CA GLU A 106 10.16 26.91 5.37
C GLU A 106 10.22 27.63 6.73
N THR A 107 10.79 27.00 7.76
CA THR A 107 11.01 27.55 9.12
C THR A 107 12.49 27.70 9.40
#